data_AF-A0A4R0HG31-F1
#
_entry.id   AF-A0A4R0HG31-F1
#
_cell.length_a   1.000
_cell.length_b   1.000
_cell.length_c   1.000
_cell.angle_alpha   90.00
_cell.angle_beta   90.00
_cell.angle_gamma   90.00
#
_symmetry.space_group_name_H-M   'P 1'
#
loop_
_entity.id
_entity.type
_entity.pdbx_description
1 polymer ?
#
loop_
_entity_poly.entity_id
_entity_poly.type
_entity_poly.pdbx_seq_one_letter_code
_entity_poly.pdbx_strand_id
1 'polypeptide(L)'
;MSTLRQEIDRWEADLENLAETSLSDNWFLEERRLAEAQHTLVAFRGHILPMLAAQRPYDVIVVDEIEHLLDGLEDLRNDLFRTVHPTSSHREIAETVAALRALSRVALRFEQSLENAS
;
A
#
# COMPACT_ATOMS: atom_id res chain seq x y z
N MET A 1 7.96 -17.06 -9.98
CA MET A 1 7.27 -16.57 -8.77
C MET A 1 8.12 -15.43 -8.23
N SER A 2 7.52 -14.27 -7.97
CA SER A 2 8.19 -13.18 -7.25
C SER A 2 8.21 -13.47 -5.75
N THR A 3 9.18 -12.90 -5.04
CA THR A 3 9.24 -12.95 -3.57
C THR A 3 8.45 -11.79 -2.96
N LEU A 4 8.06 -11.90 -1.69
CA LEU A 4 7.32 -10.83 -0.99
C LEU A 4 8.09 -9.51 -1.04
N ARG A 5 9.41 -9.58 -0.83
CA ARG A 5 10.32 -8.44 -1.00
C ARG A 5 10.25 -7.81 -2.38
N GLN A 6 10.34 -8.62 -3.44
CA GLN A 6 10.26 -8.10 -4.82
C GLN A 6 8.93 -7.40 -5.10
N GLU A 7 7.82 -7.91 -4.55
CA GLU A 7 6.50 -7.31 -4.70
C GLU A 7 6.37 -5.97 -3.95
N ILE A 8 6.91 -5.90 -2.72
CA ILE A 8 6.93 -4.66 -1.93
C ILE A 8 7.87 -3.63 -2.58
N ASP A 9 9.07 -4.02 -3.02
CA ASP A 9 10.03 -3.13 -3.68
C ASP A 9 9.44 -2.57 -4.99
N ARG A 10 8.75 -3.42 -5.77
CA ARG A 10 8.04 -3.00 -6.99
C ARG A 10 6.96 -1.97 -6.67
N TRP A 11 6.14 -2.22 -5.67
CA TRP A 11 5.11 -1.27 -5.26
C TRP A 11 5.69 0.06 -4.75
N GLU A 12 6.76 0.04 -3.94
CA GLU A 12 7.42 1.26 -3.49
C GLU A 12 7.98 2.07 -4.67
N ALA A 13 8.62 1.40 -5.65
CA ALA A 13 9.12 2.02 -6.87
C ALA A 13 8.00 2.61 -7.75
N ASP A 14 6.87 1.91 -7.88
CA ASP A 14 5.70 2.42 -8.61
C ASP A 14 5.16 3.71 -7.97
N LEU A 15 5.13 3.80 -6.64
CA LEU A 15 4.72 5.02 -5.93
C LEU A 15 5.73 6.17 -6.10
N GLU A 16 7.02 5.88 -6.16
CA GLU A 16 8.06 6.88 -6.44
C GLU A 16 7.92 7.41 -7.88
N ASN A 17 7.75 6.52 -8.85
CA ASN A 17 7.50 6.90 -10.24
C ASN A 17 6.25 7.76 -10.38
N LEU A 18 5.14 7.40 -9.70
CA LEU A 18 3.92 8.22 -9.69
C LEU A 18 4.18 9.61 -9.10
N ALA A 19 4.97 9.72 -8.03
CA ALA A 19 5.32 11.00 -7.46
C ALA A 19 6.11 11.87 -8.46
N GLU A 20 7.07 11.28 -9.18
CA GLU A 20 7.86 11.97 -10.21
C GLU A 20 6.99 12.39 -11.41
N THR A 21 6.18 11.49 -11.95
CA THR A 21 5.26 11.77 -13.08
C THR A 21 4.24 12.83 -12.70
N SER A 22 3.69 12.79 -11.48
CA SER A 22 2.73 13.81 -11.03
C SER A 22 3.33 15.22 -11.03
N LEU A 23 4.64 15.33 -10.76
CA LEU A 23 5.36 16.60 -10.80
C LEU A 23 5.66 17.02 -12.23
N SER A 24 6.10 16.11 -13.10
CA SER A 24 6.41 16.43 -14.51
C SER A 24 5.17 16.88 -15.27
N ASP A 25 4.04 16.23 -15.00
CA ASP A 25 2.80 16.39 -15.75
C ASP A 25 1.84 17.39 -15.10
N ASN A 26 2.26 18.05 -14.01
CA ASN A 26 1.49 19.05 -13.26
C ASN A 26 0.12 18.54 -12.77
N TRP A 27 0.07 17.30 -12.29
CA TRP A 27 -1.15 16.72 -11.75
C TRP A 27 -1.66 17.52 -10.55
N PHE A 28 -2.98 17.60 -10.43
CA PHE A 28 -3.60 18.02 -9.20
C PHE A 28 -3.31 17.00 -8.08
N LEU A 29 -3.32 17.48 -6.83
CA LEU A 29 -3.10 16.62 -5.67
C LEU A 29 -4.11 15.46 -5.62
N GLU A 30 -5.35 15.70 -6.05
CA GLU A 30 -6.42 14.71 -6.13
C GLU A 30 -6.08 13.58 -7.10
N GLU A 31 -5.63 13.90 -8.31
CA GLU A 31 -5.23 12.91 -9.32
C GLU A 31 -4.09 12.05 -8.81
N ARG A 32 -3.10 12.66 -8.17
CA ARG A 32 -1.99 11.93 -7.54
C ARG A 32 -2.47 10.99 -6.44
N ARG A 33 -3.32 11.45 -5.52
CA ARG A 33 -3.82 10.62 -4.41
C ARG A 33 -4.71 9.49 -4.90
N LEU A 34 -5.51 9.75 -5.93
CA LEU A 34 -6.31 8.72 -6.57
C LEU A 34 -5.42 7.62 -7.18
N ALA A 35 -4.39 8.01 -7.92
CA ALA A 35 -3.44 7.06 -8.51
C ALA A 35 -2.68 6.27 -7.42
N GLU A 36 -2.17 6.94 -6.38
CA GLU A 36 -1.50 6.26 -5.26
C GLU A 36 -2.41 5.22 -4.58
N ALA A 37 -3.67 5.56 -4.33
CA ALA A 37 -4.64 4.65 -3.73
C ALA A 37 -4.94 3.45 -4.65
N GLN A 38 -5.17 3.71 -5.95
CA GLN A 38 -5.43 2.66 -6.94
C GLN A 38 -4.26 1.67 -7.07
N HIS A 39 -3.05 2.18 -7.25
CA HIS A 39 -1.86 1.34 -7.40
C HIS A 39 -1.59 0.53 -6.13
N THR A 40 -1.78 1.13 -4.96
CA THR A 40 -1.61 0.44 -3.68
C THR A 40 -2.63 -0.70 -3.52
N LEU A 41 -3.92 -0.44 -3.81
CA LEU A 41 -4.96 -1.47 -3.70
C LEU A 41 -4.69 -2.64 -4.66
N VAL A 42 -4.28 -2.36 -5.91
CA VAL A 42 -3.96 -3.40 -6.89
C VAL A 42 -2.77 -4.24 -6.43
N ALA A 43 -1.68 -3.60 -6.01
CA ALA A 43 -0.48 -4.30 -5.55
C ALA A 43 -0.76 -5.18 -4.32
N PHE A 44 -1.45 -4.63 -3.32
CA PHE A 44 -1.69 -5.35 -2.08
C PHE A 44 -2.71 -6.47 -2.23
N ARG A 45 -3.90 -6.18 -2.75
CA ARG A 45 -4.96 -7.20 -2.87
C ARG A 45 -4.60 -8.28 -3.89
N GLY A 46 -3.90 -7.91 -4.96
CA GLY A 46 -3.54 -8.85 -6.03
C GLY A 46 -2.30 -9.71 -5.73
N HIS A 47 -1.35 -9.20 -4.95
CA HIS A 47 -0.03 -9.83 -4.83
C HIS A 47 0.47 -9.92 -3.39
N ILE A 48 0.63 -8.79 -2.68
CA ILE A 48 1.36 -8.76 -1.40
C ILE A 48 0.57 -9.47 -0.29
N LEU A 49 -0.72 -9.17 -0.13
CA LEU A 49 -1.54 -9.73 0.93
C LEU A 49 -1.70 -11.27 0.81
N PRO A 50 -1.98 -11.85 -0.37
CA PRO A 50 -1.96 -13.30 -0.54
C PRO A 50 -0.62 -13.96 -0.14
N MET A 51 0.50 -13.29 -0.42
CA MET A 51 1.82 -13.81 -0.07
C MET A 51 2.09 -13.74 1.43
N LEU A 52 1.67 -12.66 2.10
CA LEU A 52 1.70 -12.54 3.55
C LEU A 52 0.83 -13.62 4.21
N ALA A 53 -0.40 -13.81 3.75
CA ALA A 53 -1.30 -14.83 4.31
C ALA A 53 -0.79 -16.27 4.13
N ALA A 54 -0.05 -16.53 3.03
CA ALA A 54 0.52 -17.85 2.76
C ALA A 54 1.78 -18.17 3.60
N GLN A 55 2.50 -17.16 4.05
CA GLN A 55 3.72 -17.32 4.85
C GLN A 55 3.37 -17.33 6.35
N ARG A 56 3.40 -18.52 6.98
CA ARG A 56 3.52 -18.58 8.45
C ARG A 56 4.96 -18.23 8.82
N PRO A 57 5.19 -17.39 9.85
CA PRO A 57 4.31 -16.96 10.93
C PRO A 57 4.11 -15.43 10.91
N TYR A 58 3.70 -14.82 9.77
CA TYR A 58 3.22 -13.44 9.91
C TYR A 58 2.07 -13.43 10.89
N ASP A 59 2.19 -12.59 11.91
CA ASP A 59 1.20 -12.50 12.96
C ASP A 59 -0.12 -12.15 12.29
N VAL A 60 -1.19 -12.88 12.65
CA VAL A 60 -2.54 -12.63 12.16
C VAL A 60 -2.87 -11.15 12.32
N ILE A 61 -2.33 -10.52 13.37
CA ILE A 61 -2.41 -9.07 13.64
C ILE A 61 -1.89 -8.21 12.48
N VAL A 62 -0.73 -8.53 11.88
CA VAL A 62 -0.15 -7.70 10.79
C VAL A 62 -0.98 -7.85 9.50
N VAL A 63 -1.44 -9.06 9.21
CA VAL A 63 -2.29 -9.34 8.05
C VAL A 63 -3.64 -8.63 8.21
N ASP A 64 -4.29 -8.78 9.36
CA ASP A 64 -5.57 -8.15 9.68
C ASP A 64 -5.49 -6.61 9.63
N GLU A 65 -4.42 -6.02 10.17
CA GLU A 65 -4.23 -4.56 10.13
C GLU A 65 -4.00 -4.06 8.71
N ILE A 66 -3.23 -4.79 7.88
CA ILE A 66 -3.07 -4.46 6.46
C ILE A 66 -4.42 -4.54 5.75
N GLU A 67 -5.21 -5.59 5.98
CA GLU A 67 -6.56 -5.71 5.42
C GLU A 67 -7.45 -4.52 5.80
N HIS A 68 -7.47 -4.17 7.09
CA HIS A 68 -8.25 -3.03 7.58
C HIS A 68 -7.88 -1.71 6.90
N LEU A 69 -6.57 -1.44 6.75
CA LEU A 69 -6.09 -0.24 6.06
C LEU A 69 -6.44 -0.24 4.58
N LEU A 70 -6.46 -1.41 3.91
CA LEU A 70 -6.84 -1.52 2.51
C LEU A 70 -8.34 -1.31 2.29
N ASP A 71 -9.19 -1.74 3.21
CA ASP A 71 -10.62 -1.44 3.17
C ASP A 71 -10.87 0.07 3.33
N GLY A 72 -10.23 0.71 4.32
CA GLY A 72 -10.30 2.15 4.49
C GLY A 72 -9.76 2.94 3.29
N LEU A 73 -8.66 2.48 2.67
CA LEU A 73 -8.10 3.09 1.47
C LEU A 73 -9.05 3.00 0.27
N GLU A 74 -9.79 1.90 0.15
CA GLU A 74 -10.81 1.73 -0.90
C GLU A 74 -11.97 2.71 -0.71
N ASP A 75 -12.43 2.91 0.51
CA ASP A 75 -13.46 3.91 0.83
C ASP A 75 -12.98 5.32 0.50
N LEU A 76 -11.75 5.68 0.88
CA LEU A 76 -11.16 6.98 0.57
C LEU A 76 -10.98 7.22 -0.93
N ARG A 77 -10.54 6.20 -1.67
CA ARG A 77 -10.46 6.25 -3.14
C ARG A 77 -11.84 6.49 -3.74
N ASN A 78 -12.86 5.79 -3.25
CA ASN A 78 -14.23 5.93 -3.72
C ASN A 78 -14.80 7.31 -3.38
N ASP A 79 -14.40 7.90 -2.25
CA ASP A 79 -14.75 9.27 -1.89
C ASP A 79 -14.15 10.29 -2.86
N LEU A 80 -12.88 10.16 -3.25
CA LEU A 80 -12.27 11.06 -4.25
C LEU A 80 -12.95 10.98 -5.62
N PHE A 81 -13.63 9.88 -5.97
CA PHE A 81 -14.43 9.83 -7.19
C PHE A 81 -15.75 10.61 -7.10
N ARG A 82 -16.18 11.02 -5.90
CA ARG A 82 -17.43 11.76 -5.70
C ARG A 82 -17.22 13.24 -6.02
N THR A 83 -18.23 13.85 -6.63
CA THR A 83 -18.26 15.30 -6.97
C THR A 83 -18.11 16.20 -5.74
N VAL A 84 -18.49 15.71 -4.56
CA VAL A 84 -18.23 16.35 -3.27
C VAL A 84 -17.54 15.33 -2.39
N HIS A 85 -16.27 15.54 -2.12
CA HIS A 85 -15.46 14.68 -1.25
C HIS A 85 -14.98 15.44 -0.01
N PRO A 86 -14.74 14.75 1.12
CA PRO A 86 -14.17 15.38 2.31
C PRO A 86 -12.81 16.01 2.00
N THR A 87 -12.57 17.22 2.51
CA THR A 87 -11.26 17.90 2.31
C THR A 87 -10.09 17.14 2.94
N SER A 88 -10.36 16.21 3.87
CA SER A 88 -9.34 15.38 4.52
C SER A 88 -8.93 14.14 3.73
N SER A 89 -9.70 13.72 2.71
CA SER A 89 -9.46 12.45 2.00
C SER A 89 -8.05 12.36 1.39
N HIS A 90 -7.51 13.48 0.88
CA HIS A 90 -6.13 13.53 0.37
C HIS A 90 -5.06 13.22 1.43
N ARG A 91 -5.27 13.71 2.65
CA ARG A 91 -4.34 13.50 3.77
C ARG A 91 -4.47 12.07 4.26
N GLU A 92 -5.70 11.60 4.44
CA GLU A 92 -5.98 10.25 4.94
C GLU A 92 -5.45 9.18 3.98
N ILE A 93 -5.54 9.37 2.66
CA ILE A 93 -4.89 8.48 1.69
C ILE A 93 -3.36 8.45 1.89
N ALA A 94 -2.73 9.60 2.06
CA ALA A 94 -1.28 9.67 2.25
C ALA A 94 -0.84 8.97 3.55
N GLU A 95 -1.60 9.16 4.63
CA GLU A 95 -1.38 8.53 5.93
C GLU A 95 -1.55 7.01 5.84
N THR A 96 -2.62 6.53 5.19
CA THR A 96 -2.87 5.10 4.99
C THR A 96 -1.76 4.45 4.14
N VAL A 97 -1.33 5.09 3.05
CA VAL A 97 -0.20 4.59 2.23
C VAL A 97 1.10 4.55 3.04
N ALA A 98 1.35 5.55 3.90
CA ALA A 98 2.52 5.55 4.78
C ALA A 98 2.46 4.43 5.84
N ALA A 99 1.28 4.16 6.41
CA ALA A 99 1.07 3.06 7.35
C ALA A 99 1.33 1.70 6.67
N LEU A 100 0.81 1.52 5.46
CA LEU A 100 1.07 0.31 4.66
C LEU A 100 2.57 0.12 4.38
N ARG A 101 3.34 1.19 4.09
CA ARG A 101 4.80 1.10 3.94
C ARG A 101 5.47 0.62 5.23
N ALA A 102 5.04 1.15 6.37
CA ALA A 102 5.61 0.77 7.66
C ALA A 102 5.33 -0.71 7.98
N LEU A 103 4.10 -1.18 7.78
CA LEU A 103 3.73 -2.57 8.02
C LEU A 103 4.42 -3.54 7.05
N SER A 104 4.55 -3.19 5.78
CA SER A 104 5.33 -3.97 4.80
C SER A 104 6.79 -4.15 5.24
N ARG A 105 7.43 -3.10 5.76
CA ARG A 105 8.79 -3.19 6.30
C ARG A 105 8.88 -4.07 7.54
N VAL A 106 7.85 -4.04 8.39
CA VAL A 106 7.76 -4.93 9.56
C VAL A 106 7.66 -6.39 9.11
N ALA A 107 6.80 -6.68 8.13
CA ALA A 107 6.71 -8.02 7.53
C ALA A 107 8.06 -8.49 6.99
N LEU A 108 8.75 -7.68 6.17
CA LEU A 108 10.06 -8.08 5.63
C LEU A 108 11.14 -8.36 6.68
N ARG A 109 11.08 -7.70 7.85
CA ARG A 109 12.01 -7.97 8.97
C ARG A 109 11.71 -9.29 9.66
N PHE A 110 10.44 -9.67 9.75
CA PHE A 110 10.04 -10.97 10.27
C PHE A 110 10.48 -12.10 9.33
N GLU A 111 10.30 -11.95 8.00
CA GLU A 111 10.80 -12.89 6.98
C GLU A 111 12.29 -13.19 7.20
N GLN A 112 13.10 -12.12 7.26
CA GLN A 112 14.55 -12.23 7.40
C GLN A 112 14.97 -12.84 8.74
N SER A 113 14.24 -12.55 9.82
CA SER A 113 14.55 -13.09 11.15
C SER A 113 14.32 -14.61 11.21
N LEU A 114 13.34 -15.12 10.48
CA LEU A 114 13.04 -16.56 10.40
C LEU A 114 14.03 -17.31 9.52
N GLU A 115 14.41 -16.72 8.38
CA GLU A 115 15.45 -17.27 7.50
C GLU A 115 16.78 -17.42 8.23
N ASN A 116 17.15 -16.47 9.09
CA ASN A 116 18.38 -16.53 9.88
C ASN A 116 18.32 -17.50 11.07
N ALA A 117 17.13 -17.91 11.50
CA ALA A 117 16.90 -18.80 12.64
C ALA A 117 16.73 -20.28 12.24
N SER A 118 16.59 -20.55 10.94
CA SER A 118 16.42 -21.89 10.35
C SER A 118 17.75 -22.47 9.86
#